data_AF-A0A839H744-F1
#
_entry.id   AF-A0A839H744-F1
#
_cell.length_a   1.000
_cell.length_b   1.000
_cell.length_c   1.000
_cell.angle_alpha   90.00
_cell.angle_beta   90.00
_cell.angle_gamma   90.00
#
_symmetry.space_group_name_H-M   'P 1'
#
loop_
_entity.id
_entity.type
_entity.pdbx_description
1 polymer ?
#
loop_
_entity_poly.entity_id
_entity_poly.type
_entity_poly.pdbx_seq_one_letter_code
_entity_poly.pdbx_strand_id
1 'polypeptide(L)'
;MTLSAPIPLTDFSHRATAARALIHDMLTELFGIEPELTYEFYREWNGCWRARVVLSGAVTGRLEFTFMLTASGGLLAIPRPLPERWRNEIGIPASDGSRWTVNNDGQLVSFCD
;
A
#
# COMPACT_ATOMS: atom_id res chain seq x y z
N MET A 1 -9.33 0.65 -21.59
CA MET A 1 -7.91 1.09 -21.55
C MET A 1 -7.23 0.24 -20.48
N THR A 2 -6.22 -0.55 -20.83
CA THR A 2 -5.41 -1.28 -19.84
C THR A 2 -4.59 -0.26 -19.06
N LEU A 3 -4.83 -0.14 -17.75
CA LEU A 3 -3.98 0.67 -16.88
C LEU A 3 -2.55 0.09 -16.94
N SER A 4 -1.55 0.92 -17.24
CA SER A 4 -0.16 0.50 -17.17
C SER A 4 0.17 0.06 -15.74
N ALA A 5 0.94 -1.02 -15.60
CA ALA A 5 1.30 -1.56 -14.30
C ALA A 5 2.05 -0.51 -13.46
N PRO A 6 1.79 -0.43 -12.14
CA PRO A 6 2.51 0.46 -11.25
C PRO A 6 4.01 0.16 -11.24
N ILE A 7 4.82 1.21 -11.12
CA ILE A 7 6.29 1.12 -11.09
C ILE A 7 6.82 1.36 -9.68
N PRO A 8 7.99 0.82 -9.30
CA PRO A 8 8.59 1.09 -8.00
C PRO A 8 8.79 2.58 -7.75
N LEU A 9 8.39 3.05 -6.56
CA LEU A 9 8.68 4.42 -6.14
C LEU A 9 10.15 4.51 -5.72
N THR A 10 10.96 5.25 -6.49
CA THR A 10 12.41 5.43 -6.24
C THR A 10 12.75 6.79 -5.62
N ASP A 11 11.92 7.80 -5.85
CA ASP A 11 12.01 9.13 -5.23
C ASP A 11 10.88 9.36 -4.22
N PHE A 12 11.23 9.35 -2.94
CA PHE A 12 10.30 9.53 -1.82
C PHE A 12 10.25 10.97 -1.30
N SER A 13 10.96 11.89 -1.94
CA SER A 13 11.04 13.28 -1.51
C SER A 13 9.64 13.89 -1.40
N HIS A 14 9.36 14.47 -0.23
CA HIS A 14 8.07 15.10 0.10
C HIS A 14 6.84 14.17 0.09
N ARG A 15 7.01 12.83 0.05
CA ARG A 15 5.89 11.87 0.01
C ARG A 15 5.55 11.22 1.35
N ALA A 16 6.36 11.44 2.39
CA ALA A 16 6.17 10.81 3.69
C ALA A 16 4.78 11.06 4.30
N THR A 17 4.27 12.29 4.23
CA THR A 17 2.95 12.64 4.77
C THR A 17 1.83 11.93 3.99
N ALA A 18 1.89 11.97 2.65
CA ALA A 18 0.92 11.28 1.79
C ALA A 18 0.94 9.75 2.00
N ALA A 19 2.13 9.17 2.20
CA ALA A 19 2.29 7.76 2.47
C ALA A 19 1.67 7.33 3.82
N ARG A 20 1.85 8.15 4.88
CA ARG A 20 1.21 7.90 6.18
C ARG A 20 -0.30 7.95 6.07
N ALA A 21 -0.83 8.99 5.43
CA ALA A 21 -2.28 9.14 5.23
C ALA A 21 -2.87 7.95 4.47
N LEU A 22 -2.26 7.57 3.34
CA LEU A 22 -2.69 6.43 2.54
C LEU A 22 -2.72 5.13 3.36
N ILE A 23 -1.65 4.82 4.09
CA ILE A 23 -1.58 3.60 4.91
C ILE A 23 -2.59 3.64 6.06
N HIS A 24 -2.76 4.80 6.69
CA HIS A 24 -3.74 4.97 7.77
C HIS A 24 -5.16 4.68 7.27
N ASP A 25 -5.56 5.28 6.14
CA ASP A 25 -6.87 5.08 5.54
C ASP A 25 -7.09 3.62 5.13
N MET A 26 -6.08 3.00 4.52
CA MET A 26 -6.08 1.58 4.16
C MET A 26 -6.35 0.69 5.38
N LEU A 27 -5.62 0.89 6.47
CA LEU A 27 -5.74 0.06 7.67
C LEU A 27 -7.05 0.33 8.41
N THR A 28 -7.54 1.57 8.37
CA THR A 28 -8.87 1.92 8.90
C THR A 28 -9.98 1.20 8.12
N GLU A 29 -9.92 1.16 6.78
CA GLU A 29 -10.85 0.38 5.95
C GLU A 29 -10.76 -1.13 6.25
N LEU A 30 -9.54 -1.65 6.43
CA LEU A 30 -9.31 -3.07 6.69
C LEU A 30 -9.87 -3.52 8.04
N PHE A 31 -9.63 -2.76 9.11
CA PHE A 31 -10.01 -3.15 10.47
C PHE A 31 -11.36 -2.58 10.93
N GLY A 32 -11.88 -1.56 10.25
CA GLY A 32 -13.12 -0.88 10.63
C GLY A 32 -13.01 -0.02 11.90
N ILE A 33 -11.79 0.19 12.40
CA ILE A 33 -11.47 1.02 13.56
C ILE A 33 -10.22 1.85 13.26
N GLU A 34 -10.06 2.97 13.96
CA GLU A 34 -8.88 3.83 13.84
C GLU A 34 -7.65 3.16 14.51
N PRO A 35 -6.58 2.87 13.76
CA PRO A 35 -5.41 2.20 14.31
C PRO A 35 -4.37 3.19 14.85
N GLU A 36 -3.69 2.82 15.92
CA GLU A 36 -2.51 3.55 16.37
C GLU A 36 -1.27 3.04 15.61
N LEU A 37 -0.58 3.95 14.88
CA LEU A 37 0.46 3.57 13.92
C LEU A 37 1.77 4.32 14.15
N THR A 38 2.88 3.56 14.17
CA THR A 38 4.25 4.10 14.10
C THR A 38 4.90 3.68 12.78
N TYR A 39 5.64 4.60 12.14
CA TYR A 39 6.18 4.43 10.79
C TYR A 39 7.71 4.55 10.76
N GLU A 40 8.35 3.58 10.11
CA GLU A 40 9.76 3.63 9.72
C GLU A 40 9.87 3.54 8.20
N PHE A 41 10.41 4.57 7.55
CA PHE A 41 10.66 4.56 6.12
C PHE A 41 12.09 4.17 5.81
N TYR A 42 12.29 3.30 4.84
CA TYR A 42 13.61 2.88 4.39
C TYR A 42 13.62 2.55 2.91
N ARG A 43 14.81 2.69 2.31
CA ARG A 43 15.06 2.39 0.91
C ARG A 43 15.69 1.01 0.80
N GLU A 44 15.15 0.17 -0.06
CA GLU A 44 15.75 -1.13 -0.39
C GLU A 44 16.92 -0.98 -1.36
N TRP A 45 17.74 -2.04 -1.45
CA TRP A 45 18.90 -2.10 -2.34
C TRP A 45 18.53 -1.94 -3.82
N ASN A 46 17.33 -2.37 -4.22
CA ASN A 46 16.78 -2.20 -5.57
C ASN A 46 16.29 -0.76 -5.84
N GLY A 47 16.42 0.14 -4.86
CA GLY A 47 16.04 1.54 -4.94
C GLY A 47 14.58 1.84 -4.57
N CYS A 48 13.74 0.83 -4.36
CA CYS A 48 12.33 0.97 -3.99
C CYS A 48 12.17 1.38 -2.53
N TRP A 49 11.20 2.24 -2.25
CA TRP A 49 10.89 2.67 -0.90
C TRP A 49 9.89 1.75 -0.21
N ARG A 50 10.09 1.56 1.09
CA ARG A 50 9.20 0.80 1.96
C ARG A 50 8.88 1.55 3.23
N ALA A 51 7.76 1.18 3.83
CA ALA A 51 7.42 1.55 5.19
C ALA A 51 7.26 0.28 6.03
N ARG A 52 7.89 0.24 7.19
CA ARG A 52 7.50 -0.66 8.27
C ARG A 52 6.55 0.09 9.18
N VAL A 53 5.42 -0.55 9.46
CA VAL A 53 4.31 0.02 10.21
C VAL A 53 4.03 -0.89 11.39
N VAL A 54 4.19 -0.36 12.58
CA VAL A 54 3.87 -1.04 13.83
C VAL A 54 2.49 -0.56 14.27
N LEU A 55 1.59 -1.53 14.52
CA LEU A 55 0.25 -1.30 15.03
C LEU A 55 0.24 -1.53 16.54
N SER A 56 -0.36 -0.61 17.29
CA SER A 56 -0.57 -0.71 18.73
C SER A 56 -2.05 -0.49 19.10
N GLY A 57 -2.39 -0.74 20.37
CA GLY A 57 -3.74 -0.55 20.89
C GLY A 57 -4.65 -1.75 20.64
N ALA A 58 -5.84 -1.52 20.07
CA ALA A 58 -6.87 -2.54 19.88
C ALA A 58 -6.48 -3.64 18.86
N VAL A 59 -5.64 -3.29 17.88
CA VAL A 59 -5.03 -4.23 16.94
C VAL A 59 -3.52 -4.10 17.06
N THR A 60 -2.84 -5.20 17.35
CA THR A 60 -1.38 -5.21 17.49
C THR A 60 -0.73 -6.02 16.39
N GLY A 61 0.43 -5.56 15.92
CA GLY A 61 1.17 -6.28 14.90
C GLY A 61 2.16 -5.41 14.16
N ARG A 62 2.70 -5.98 13.07
CA ARG A 62 3.64 -5.29 12.19
C ARG A 62 3.34 -5.66 10.76
N LEU A 63 3.23 -4.64 9.91
CA LEU A 63 3.12 -4.79 8.47
C LEU A 63 4.23 -4.01 7.79
N GLU A 64 4.67 -4.49 6.63
CA GLU A 64 5.56 -3.73 5.77
C GLU A 64 4.84 -3.40 4.46
N PHE A 65 5.05 -2.21 3.94
CA PHE A 65 4.44 -1.73 2.70
C PHE A 65 5.54 -1.41 1.69
N THR A 66 5.35 -1.84 0.45
CA THR A 66 6.18 -1.46 -0.71
C THR A 66 5.49 -0.34 -1.47
N PHE A 67 6.19 0.77 -1.70
CA PHE A 67 5.62 1.90 -2.42
C PHE A 67 5.82 1.79 -3.93
N MET A 68 4.73 2.01 -4.65
CA MET A 68 4.68 2.04 -6.11
C MET A 68 4.00 3.34 -6.56
N LEU A 69 4.23 3.71 -7.82
CA LEU A 69 3.50 4.76 -8.51
C LEU A 69 2.60 4.16 -9.58
N THR A 70 1.34 4.52 -9.57
CA THR A 70 0.41 4.21 -10.65
C THR A 70 0.77 4.99 -11.91
N ALA A 71 0.20 4.62 -13.05
CA ALA A 71 0.38 5.33 -14.32
C ALA A 71 -0.02 6.82 -14.25
N SER A 72 -0.99 7.15 -13.38
CA SER A 72 -1.46 8.52 -13.09
C SER A 72 -0.57 9.29 -12.11
N GLY A 73 0.50 8.66 -11.58
CA GLY A 73 1.36 9.25 -10.56
C GLY A 73 0.81 9.15 -9.13
N GLY A 74 -0.27 8.39 -8.93
CA GLY A 74 -0.83 8.07 -7.62
C GLY A 74 0.09 7.16 -6.82
N LEU A 75 0.10 7.35 -5.51
CA LEU A 75 0.85 6.50 -4.59
C LEU A 75 0.06 5.23 -4.30
N LEU A 76 0.73 4.08 -4.37
CA LEU A 76 0.19 2.78 -3.99
C LEU A 76 1.11 2.16 -2.93
N ALA A 77 0.54 1.70 -1.82
CA ALA A 77 1.28 1.05 -0.74
C ALA A 77 0.89 -0.43 -0.67
N ILE A 78 1.73 -1.32 -1.22
CA ILE A 78 1.43 -2.74 -1.28
C ILE A 78 1.85 -3.43 0.03
N PRO A 79 0.93 -3.98 0.82
CA PRO A 79 1.22 -4.64 2.08
C PRO A 79 1.94 -5.98 1.89
N ARG A 80 2.81 -6.33 2.85
CA ARG A 80 3.53 -7.60 2.92
C ARG A 80 3.43 -8.20 4.34
N PRO A 81 2.87 -9.41 4.49
CA PRO A 81 2.12 -10.16 3.46
C PRO A 81 0.87 -9.38 2.99
N LEU A 82 0.28 -9.77 1.86
CA LEU A 82 -0.99 -9.20 1.39
C LEU A 82 -2.17 -9.93 2.05
N PRO A 83 -2.96 -9.28 2.94
CA PRO A 83 -4.22 -9.80 3.45
C PRO A 83 -5.18 -10.30 2.37
N GLU A 84 -5.85 -11.42 2.64
CA GLU A 84 -6.82 -12.03 1.70
C GLU A 84 -7.98 -11.09 1.36
N ARG A 85 -8.43 -10.30 2.32
CA ARG A 85 -9.51 -9.33 2.12
C ARG A 85 -9.15 -8.29 1.04
N TRP A 86 -7.94 -7.74 1.07
CA TRP A 86 -7.46 -6.87 -0.01
C TRP A 86 -7.21 -7.63 -1.30
N ARG A 87 -6.86 -8.92 -1.24
CA ARG A 87 -6.66 -9.71 -2.46
C ARG A 87 -7.98 -9.94 -3.22
N ASN A 88 -9.05 -10.29 -2.49
CA ASN A 88 -10.24 -10.91 -3.06
C ASN A 88 -11.52 -10.07 -2.94
N GLU A 89 -11.62 -9.14 -1.98
CA GLU A 89 -12.90 -8.49 -1.66
C GLU A 89 -12.90 -6.99 -1.91
N ILE A 90 -11.80 -6.30 -1.57
CA ILE A 90 -11.80 -4.83 -1.59
C ILE A 90 -10.65 -4.22 -2.40
N GLY A 91 -9.60 -4.97 -2.76
CA GLY A 91 -8.45 -4.38 -3.44
C GLY A 91 -7.62 -3.44 -2.54
N ILE A 92 -6.40 -3.17 -2.96
CA ILE A 92 -5.45 -2.23 -2.37
C ILE A 92 -5.73 -0.85 -3.00
N PRO A 93 -6.20 0.15 -2.24
CA PRO A 93 -6.44 1.47 -2.79
C PRO A 93 -5.12 2.21 -3.06
N ALA A 94 -5.12 3.00 -4.13
CA ALA A 94 -4.10 3.99 -4.43
C ALA A 94 -4.64 5.41 -4.21
N SER A 95 -3.74 6.37 -4.04
CA SER A 95 -4.11 7.78 -3.77
C SER A 95 -4.80 8.49 -4.94
N ASP A 96 -4.85 7.88 -6.12
CA ASP A 96 -5.56 8.39 -7.30
C ASP A 96 -6.96 7.78 -7.48
N GLY A 97 -7.43 7.02 -6.48
CA GLY A 97 -8.74 6.35 -6.49
C GLY A 97 -8.77 5.01 -7.22
N SER A 98 -7.68 4.61 -7.89
CA SER A 98 -7.59 3.27 -8.46
C SER A 98 -7.43 2.20 -7.38
N ARG A 99 -7.84 0.97 -7.66
CA ARG A 99 -7.68 -0.18 -6.77
C ARG A 99 -6.91 -1.29 -7.49
N TRP A 100 -6.03 -1.97 -6.75
CA TRP A 100 -5.09 -2.94 -7.28
C TRP A 100 -5.10 -4.22 -6.45
N THR A 101 -4.74 -5.35 -7.04
CA THR A 101 -4.55 -6.61 -6.30
C THR A 101 -3.41 -7.41 -6.92
N VAL A 102 -3.02 -8.49 -6.24
CA VAL A 102 -2.04 -9.44 -6.76
C VAL A 102 -2.76 -10.72 -7.17
N ASN A 103 -2.68 -11.09 -8.44
CA ASN A 103 -3.28 -12.31 -8.96
C ASN A 103 -2.52 -13.58 -8.49
N ASN A 104 -2.99 -14.76 -8.89
CA ASN A 104 -2.39 -16.04 -8.51
C ASN A 104 -0.96 -16.22 -9.04
N ASP A 105 -0.59 -15.50 -10.11
CA ASP A 105 0.76 -15.51 -10.68
C ASP A 105 1.71 -14.52 -9.99
N GLY A 106 1.25 -13.84 -8.92
CA GLY A 106 2.03 -12.83 -8.22
C GLY A 106 2.14 -11.49 -8.96
N GLN A 107 1.32 -11.27 -10.00
CA GLN A 107 1.32 -10.04 -10.78
C GLN A 107 0.36 -9.01 -10.19
N LEU A 108 0.82 -7.76 -10.14
CA LEU A 108 0.00 -6.63 -9.74
C LEU A 108 -0.94 -6.26 -10.89
N VAL A 109 -2.25 -6.36 -10.64
CA VAL A 109 -3.32 -6.12 -11.62
C VAL A 109 -4.36 -5.16 -11.05
N SER A 110 -5.15 -4.52 -11.91
CA SER A 110 -6.29 -3.72 -11.46
C SER A 110 -7.27 -4.61 -10.70
N PHE A 111 -7.76 -4.16 -9.55
CA PHE A 111 -8.88 -4.80 -8.88
C PHE A 111 -10.14 -4.48 -9.67
N CYS A 112 -10.82 -5.50 -10.16
CA CYS A 112 -12.12 -5.39 -10.81
C CYS A 112 -13.08 -6.21 -9.95
N ASP A 113 -14.13 -5.57 -9.45
CA ASP A 113 -15.22 -6.24 -8.73
C ASP A 113 -15.92 -7.29 -9.60
#